data_AF-A0A1Y2BN99-F1
#
_entry.id   AF-A0A1Y2BN99-F1
#
_cell.length_a   1.000
_cell.length_b   1.000
_cell.length_c   1.000
_cell.angle_alpha   90.00
_cell.angle_beta   90.00
_cell.angle_gamma   90.00
#
_symmetry.space_group_name_H-M   'P 1'
#
loop_
_entity.id
_entity.type
_entity.pdbx_description
1 polymer ?
#
loop_
_entity_poly.entity_id
_entity_poly.type
_entity_poly.pdbx_seq_one_letter_code
_entity_poly.pdbx_strand_id
1 'polypeptide(L)'
;MKFKVLPLFFALFEVILANQEFHESPGEGRCNAFFRCPLKDEYADLAKTLSKDERLDESYYKCCSFYGSCGETDEYCGEGCQNGDCLPGAAATTNTLILCSSYKLLGKCDEDCPCPNGQCCSKYGYCGTGEAYCGSTTTKKTTTTKKTTTTTTKKSTTSKKVTTTKRTSTIRSTVTVTTTITTKKTSVATKTTTKTSTTKASATKTNTLQATPPPGAAGVVVYLPYYGLYSKINLMEYDFSGIDVINYAFLRLDDKGVPYSSDTNLENSWNGVGVIPYMNNVLKKKYPHLRTVISIGGASGSKNFGTILKSSRLLKTAATNVVNFCNKHGFDGVDIDWEFPADSVESGYYYDFISEIRDLLGDDKLLTLAAAGKPKKYHGYVGKFAEKINWINVMTYDYAGSWNSYAGLNAPLYYTSGDKNGQYDGDQSIRAYIDQGVPPSKLCLGGAFYGRAWEVTSSTNGGYNQKGNGNVKGSSSDEMKNGEYSATWSYYQLRNEKVLTGRTTPASPWKRTWHEPAMSPTLLNSNNLHYISYDDIQSMRERVKYCKDKGLAGFMIWELSQDYNRELIEEVIKDYNE
;
A
#
# COMPACT_ATOMS: atom_id res chain seq x y z
N MET A 1 17.54 53.57 5.67
CA MET A 1 17.43 53.70 4.20
C MET A 1 16.30 52.81 3.75
N LYS A 2 15.28 53.32 3.04
CA LYS A 2 14.11 52.51 2.60
C LYS A 2 14.37 51.94 1.21
N PHE A 3 14.13 50.64 1.02
CA PHE A 3 13.78 50.10 -0.30
C PHE A 3 12.51 49.28 -0.17
N LYS A 4 11.48 49.68 -0.94
CA LYS A 4 10.28 48.88 -1.21
C LYS A 4 10.53 48.13 -2.51
N VAL A 5 10.22 46.84 -2.54
CA VAL A 5 9.78 46.14 -3.76
C VAL A 5 8.53 45.34 -3.40
N LEU A 6 7.53 45.34 -4.30
CA LEU A 6 6.19 44.80 -4.10
C LEU A 6 6.17 43.27 -4.25
N PRO A 7 5.21 42.53 -3.64
CA PRO A 7 5.12 41.08 -3.79
C PRO A 7 4.37 40.73 -5.08
N LEU A 8 4.95 39.86 -5.91
CA LEU A 8 4.34 39.46 -7.19
C LEU A 8 4.67 38.00 -7.55
N PHE A 9 4.40 37.07 -6.62
CA PHE A 9 4.60 35.62 -6.82
C PHE A 9 3.47 34.73 -6.25
N PHE A 10 2.31 35.31 -5.91
CA PHE A 10 1.20 34.61 -5.26
C PHE A 10 -0.07 34.44 -6.12
N ALA A 11 0.03 34.63 -7.44
CA ALA A 11 -1.14 34.64 -8.34
C ALA A 11 -0.94 33.83 -9.65
N LEU A 12 -0.04 32.84 -9.68
CA LEU A 12 0.18 32.00 -10.88
C LEU A 12 0.06 30.47 -10.63
N PHE A 13 -0.23 30.04 -9.40
CA PHE A 13 -0.25 28.60 -9.04
C PHE A 13 -1.66 27.98 -8.90
N GLU A 14 -2.72 28.78 -8.83
CA GLU A 14 -4.11 28.29 -8.73
C GLU A 14 -4.80 28.02 -10.08
N VAL A 15 -4.10 28.21 -11.21
CA VAL A 15 -4.69 28.05 -12.56
C VAL A 15 -4.28 26.74 -13.26
N ILE A 16 -3.21 26.08 -12.82
CA ILE A 16 -2.65 24.90 -13.50
C ILE A 16 -3.41 23.59 -13.17
N LEU A 17 -4.25 23.57 -12.13
CA LEU A 17 -5.03 22.38 -11.71
C LEU A 17 -6.45 22.30 -12.30
N ALA A 18 -6.84 23.22 -13.19
CA ALA A 18 -8.20 23.29 -13.74
C ALA A 18 -8.28 23.20 -15.28
N ASN A 19 -7.14 23.02 -15.97
CA ASN A 19 -7.08 23.07 -17.43
C ASN A 19 -6.03 22.09 -17.99
N GLN A 20 -6.26 20.78 -17.85
CA GLN A 20 -5.70 19.80 -18.79
C GLN A 20 -6.51 19.89 -20.09
N GLU A 21 -6.12 20.80 -20.97
CA GLU A 21 -6.65 20.84 -22.34
C GLU A 21 -5.96 19.73 -23.14
N PHE A 22 -6.74 18.79 -23.69
CA PHE A 22 -6.24 17.80 -24.65
C PHE A 22 -5.63 18.55 -25.84
N HIS A 23 -4.37 18.24 -26.14
CA HIS A 23 -3.70 18.84 -27.29
C HIS A 23 -3.98 18.01 -28.54
N GLU A 24 -4.35 18.68 -29.63
CA GLU A 24 -4.35 18.07 -30.96
C GLU A 24 -2.93 17.62 -31.29
N SER A 25 -2.80 16.44 -31.90
CA SER A 25 -1.50 15.86 -32.21
C SER A 25 -0.64 16.79 -33.08
N PRO A 26 0.66 17.00 -32.74
CA PRO A 26 1.52 17.95 -33.43
C PRO A 26 1.97 17.51 -34.84
N GLY A 27 1.55 16.35 -35.36
CA GLY A 27 1.84 15.97 -36.75
C GLY A 27 1.40 14.55 -37.17
N GLU A 28 1.25 14.39 -38.49
CA GLU A 28 1.13 13.13 -39.26
C GLU A 28 0.34 11.98 -38.61
N GLY A 29 -0.93 12.22 -38.28
CA GLY A 29 -1.92 11.15 -38.07
C GLY A 29 -1.62 10.20 -36.92
N ARG A 30 -0.73 10.57 -35.99
CA ARG A 30 -0.47 9.81 -34.75
C ARG A 30 -1.22 10.40 -33.57
N CYS A 31 -1.49 9.58 -32.57
CA CYS A 31 -2.26 9.94 -31.38
C CYS A 31 -1.92 9.03 -30.21
N ASN A 32 -2.45 9.35 -29.03
CA ASN A 32 -2.59 8.43 -27.90
C ASN A 32 -3.69 8.96 -26.97
N ALA A 33 -3.93 8.29 -25.83
CA ALA A 33 -4.91 8.71 -24.82
C ALA A 33 -4.89 10.21 -24.42
N PHE A 34 -3.78 10.93 -24.57
CA PHE A 34 -3.65 12.37 -24.24
C PHE A 34 -3.56 13.29 -25.46
N PHE A 35 -3.07 12.80 -26.60
CA PHE A 35 -3.04 13.54 -27.86
C PHE A 35 -4.17 13.07 -28.76
N ARG A 36 -5.22 13.88 -28.87
CA ARG A 36 -6.34 13.58 -29.77
C ARG A 36 -5.86 13.61 -31.22
N CYS A 37 -6.51 12.78 -32.02
CA CYS A 37 -6.47 12.93 -33.46
C CYS A 37 -7.04 14.29 -33.90
N PRO A 38 -6.83 14.69 -35.16
CA PRO A 38 -7.54 15.82 -35.74
C PRO A 38 -9.06 15.65 -35.67
N LEU A 39 -9.79 16.75 -35.85
CA LEU A 39 -11.23 16.70 -36.12
C LEU A 39 -11.54 15.81 -37.33
N LYS A 40 -12.73 15.20 -37.35
CA LYS A 40 -13.25 14.52 -38.55
C LYS A 40 -13.30 15.50 -39.73
N ASP A 41 -13.20 14.98 -40.96
CA ASP A 41 -13.09 15.86 -42.14
C ASP A 41 -14.33 16.75 -42.32
N GLU A 42 -15.51 16.30 -41.86
CA GLU A 42 -16.75 17.08 -41.83
C GLU A 42 -16.75 18.26 -40.83
N TYR A 43 -15.82 18.28 -39.88
CA TYR A 43 -15.69 19.32 -38.84
C TYR A 43 -14.39 20.11 -38.92
N ALA A 44 -13.50 19.80 -39.87
CA ALA A 44 -12.17 20.43 -39.99
C ALA A 44 -12.24 21.96 -40.10
N ASP A 45 -13.21 22.50 -40.85
CA ASP A 45 -13.44 23.95 -41.00
C ASP A 45 -14.03 24.63 -39.75
N LEU A 46 -14.62 23.86 -38.83
CA LEU A 46 -15.24 24.36 -37.59
C LEU A 46 -14.23 24.53 -36.44
N ALA A 47 -13.00 24.03 -36.56
CA ALA A 47 -11.98 24.04 -35.50
C ALA A 47 -11.84 25.41 -34.78
N LYS A 48 -11.97 26.51 -35.52
CA LYS A 48 -11.82 27.89 -35.02
C LYS A 48 -13.09 28.49 -34.42
N THR A 49 -14.25 27.86 -34.58
CA THR A 49 -15.56 28.36 -34.13
C THR A 49 -16.21 27.50 -33.05
N LEU A 50 -15.77 26.24 -32.84
CA LEU A 50 -16.21 25.41 -31.72
C LEU A 50 -15.93 26.10 -30.37
N SER A 51 -16.95 26.12 -29.50
CA SER A 51 -16.85 26.60 -28.11
C SER A 51 -15.98 25.67 -27.25
N LYS A 52 -15.67 26.11 -26.02
CA LYS A 52 -14.82 25.32 -25.11
C LYS A 52 -15.45 23.96 -24.77
N ASP A 53 -16.78 23.90 -24.63
CA ASP A 53 -17.48 22.67 -24.28
C ASP A 53 -17.60 21.73 -25.49
N GLU A 54 -17.83 22.25 -26.71
CA GLU A 54 -17.84 21.45 -27.94
C GLU A 54 -16.45 20.87 -28.25
N ARG A 55 -15.36 21.58 -27.93
CA ARG A 55 -13.99 21.06 -28.01
C ARG A 55 -13.67 19.98 -26.98
N LEU A 56 -14.56 19.71 -26.01
CA LEU A 56 -14.39 18.59 -25.07
C LEU A 56 -15.18 17.34 -25.50
N ASP A 57 -16.07 17.44 -26.48
CA ASP A 57 -16.84 16.33 -27.01
C ASP A 57 -15.99 15.51 -28.00
N GLU A 58 -15.71 14.26 -27.64
CA GLU A 58 -14.87 13.34 -28.42
C GLU A 58 -15.48 12.97 -29.78
N SER A 59 -16.80 13.13 -29.97
CA SER A 59 -17.50 12.75 -31.21
C SER A 59 -17.10 13.59 -32.43
N TYR A 60 -16.52 14.78 -32.19
CA TYR A 60 -15.98 15.66 -33.23
C TYR A 60 -14.60 15.22 -33.75
N TYR A 61 -13.89 14.37 -33.01
CA TYR A 61 -12.52 13.97 -33.30
C TYR A 61 -12.49 12.59 -33.98
N LYS A 62 -11.50 12.40 -34.87
CA LYS A 62 -11.22 11.05 -35.42
C LYS A 62 -10.80 10.13 -34.28
N CYS A 63 -11.02 8.84 -34.43
CA CYS A 63 -10.69 7.85 -33.43
C CYS A 63 -9.19 7.60 -33.38
N CYS A 64 -8.64 7.51 -32.17
CA CYS A 64 -7.27 7.07 -31.96
C CYS A 64 -7.21 5.56 -31.79
N SER A 65 -6.67 4.85 -32.78
CA SER A 65 -6.55 3.39 -32.75
C SER A 65 -5.60 2.90 -31.66
N PHE A 66 -5.66 1.60 -31.34
CA PHE A 66 -4.74 0.94 -30.42
C PHE A 66 -3.26 1.20 -30.74
N TYR A 67 -2.90 1.33 -32.02
CA TYR A 67 -1.53 1.58 -32.48
C TYR A 67 -1.15 3.07 -32.52
N GLY A 68 -1.98 3.95 -31.93
CA GLY A 68 -1.73 5.39 -31.89
C GLY A 68 -1.79 6.03 -33.27
N SER A 69 -2.72 5.58 -34.12
CA SER A 69 -2.97 6.13 -35.45
C SER A 69 -4.39 6.67 -35.56
N CYS A 70 -4.62 7.67 -36.43
CA CYS A 70 -5.88 8.38 -36.55
C CYS A 70 -6.73 7.93 -37.74
N GLY A 71 -8.02 7.69 -37.52
CA GLY A 71 -8.97 7.33 -38.57
C GLY A 71 -10.42 7.30 -38.09
N GLU A 72 -11.35 7.07 -39.02
CA GLU A 72 -12.80 7.14 -38.79
C GLU A 72 -13.52 5.81 -39.08
N THR A 73 -12.77 4.75 -39.44
CA THR A 73 -13.34 3.42 -39.67
C THR A 73 -13.31 2.56 -38.41
N ASP A 74 -14.06 1.46 -38.40
CA ASP A 74 -14.11 0.49 -37.29
C ASP A 74 -12.73 -0.05 -36.87
N GLU A 75 -11.71 0.00 -37.74
CA GLU A 75 -10.31 -0.35 -37.43
C GLU A 75 -9.65 0.61 -36.42
N TYR A 76 -10.10 1.87 -36.40
CA TYR A 76 -9.59 2.92 -35.51
C TYR A 76 -10.53 3.18 -34.34
N CYS A 77 -11.83 3.14 -34.60
CA CYS A 77 -12.89 3.41 -33.61
C CYS A 77 -13.27 2.17 -32.79
N GLY A 78 -12.95 0.97 -33.26
CA GLY A 78 -13.29 -0.29 -32.61
C GLY A 78 -12.40 -0.64 -31.42
N GLU A 79 -12.28 -1.94 -31.16
CA GLU A 79 -11.58 -2.50 -29.99
C GLU A 79 -10.15 -1.95 -29.85
N GLY A 80 -9.82 -1.43 -28.66
CA GLY A 80 -8.51 -0.83 -28.40
C GLY A 80 -8.41 0.67 -28.72
N CYS A 81 -9.50 1.33 -29.14
CA CYS A 81 -9.57 2.79 -29.30
C CYS A 81 -9.22 3.52 -27.99
N GLN A 82 -8.39 4.57 -28.08
CA GLN A 82 -7.78 5.27 -26.94
C GLN A 82 -8.52 6.57 -26.57
N ASN A 83 -8.99 7.33 -27.57
CA ASN A 83 -9.83 8.53 -27.48
C ASN A 83 -10.40 8.88 -28.87
N GLY A 84 -11.16 9.98 -28.98
CA GLY A 84 -12.02 10.27 -30.13
C GLY A 84 -13.34 9.50 -30.08
N ASP A 85 -14.06 9.45 -31.20
CA ASP A 85 -15.40 8.84 -31.32
C ASP A 85 -15.41 7.30 -31.27
N CYS A 86 -14.82 6.72 -30.22
CA CYS A 86 -14.70 5.27 -30.03
C CYS A 86 -16.08 4.58 -29.98
N LEU A 87 -16.20 3.43 -30.64
CA LEU A 87 -17.41 2.61 -30.63
C LEU A 87 -17.76 2.16 -29.18
N PRO A 88 -19.06 2.09 -28.83
CA PRO A 88 -19.49 1.75 -27.48
C PRO A 88 -18.88 0.44 -26.95
N GLY A 89 -18.09 0.54 -25.88
CA GLY A 89 -17.39 -0.57 -25.23
C GLY A 89 -15.89 -0.66 -25.51
N ALA A 90 -15.39 -0.05 -26.59
CA ALA A 90 -13.99 -0.18 -27.04
C ALA A 90 -12.94 0.21 -25.98
N ALA A 91 -13.16 1.32 -25.26
CA ALA A 91 -12.22 1.85 -24.27
C ALA A 91 -12.05 0.94 -23.03
N ALA A 92 -13.05 0.10 -22.72
CA ALA A 92 -12.93 -0.88 -21.64
C ALA A 92 -11.94 -2.00 -22.02
N THR A 93 -11.93 -2.40 -23.29
CA THR A 93 -11.01 -3.42 -23.83
C THR A 93 -9.57 -2.90 -23.93
N THR A 94 -9.37 -1.59 -24.15
CA THR A 94 -8.03 -0.97 -24.17
C THR A 94 -7.29 -1.17 -22.85
N ASN A 95 -7.96 -1.01 -21.70
CA ASN A 95 -7.35 -1.32 -20.40
C ASN A 95 -6.98 -2.81 -20.28
N THR A 96 -7.82 -3.72 -20.76
CA THR A 96 -7.54 -5.16 -20.78
C THR A 96 -6.33 -5.51 -21.67
N LEU A 97 -6.22 -4.89 -22.84
CA LEU A 97 -5.11 -5.09 -23.79
C LEU A 97 -3.78 -4.47 -23.32
N ILE A 98 -3.82 -3.33 -22.61
CA ILE A 98 -2.63 -2.74 -21.99
C ILE A 98 -2.14 -3.62 -20.82
N LEU A 99 -3.07 -4.18 -20.03
CA LEU A 99 -2.71 -5.20 -19.03
C LEU A 99 -2.00 -6.38 -19.74
N CYS A 100 -2.61 -6.96 -20.77
CA CYS A 100 -2.04 -8.06 -21.57
C CYS A 100 -0.63 -7.80 -22.14
N SER A 101 -0.39 -6.62 -22.73
CA SER A 101 0.91 -6.31 -23.34
C SER A 101 2.03 -6.16 -22.30
N SER A 102 1.71 -5.71 -21.08
CA SER A 102 2.67 -5.54 -19.99
C SER A 102 3.20 -6.84 -19.37
N TYR A 103 2.58 -8.00 -19.64
CA TYR A 103 3.01 -9.29 -19.08
C TYR A 103 4.22 -9.94 -19.77
N LYS A 104 4.67 -9.44 -20.93
CA LYS A 104 5.55 -10.21 -21.85
C LYS A 104 5.01 -11.65 -22.09
N LEU A 105 3.70 -11.80 -22.31
CA LEU A 105 3.13 -13.07 -22.75
C LEU A 105 3.78 -13.44 -24.09
N LEU A 106 4.66 -14.46 -24.06
CA LEU A 106 5.44 -14.98 -25.20
C LEU A 106 4.52 -15.67 -26.21
N GLY A 107 3.67 -14.89 -26.87
CA GLY A 107 2.63 -15.36 -27.78
C GLY A 107 1.56 -16.20 -27.08
N LYS A 108 1.07 -15.81 -25.89
CA LYS A 108 -0.01 -16.49 -25.15
C LYS A 108 -1.29 -15.64 -25.04
N CYS A 109 -2.45 -16.29 -25.05
CA CYS A 109 -3.77 -15.69 -24.90
C CYS A 109 -4.80 -16.65 -24.27
N ASP A 110 -5.90 -16.11 -23.75
CA ASP A 110 -7.04 -16.83 -23.15
C ASP A 110 -8.35 -16.03 -23.32
N GLU A 111 -9.41 -16.34 -22.55
CA GLU A 111 -10.72 -15.67 -22.62
C GLU A 111 -10.70 -14.23 -22.07
N ASP A 112 -9.83 -13.93 -21.11
CA ASP A 112 -9.64 -12.59 -20.52
C ASP A 112 -8.55 -11.78 -21.24
N CYS A 113 -7.72 -12.43 -22.06
CA CYS A 113 -6.57 -11.85 -22.72
C CYS A 113 -6.47 -12.29 -24.18
N PRO A 114 -7.18 -11.62 -25.12
CA PRO A 114 -7.20 -11.98 -26.54
C PRO A 114 -5.84 -11.72 -27.22
N CYS A 115 -5.59 -12.44 -28.30
CA CYS A 115 -4.32 -12.39 -29.02
C CYS A 115 -4.22 -11.09 -29.87
N PRO A 116 -3.05 -10.44 -29.93
CA PRO A 116 -2.90 -9.16 -30.64
C PRO A 116 -2.92 -9.33 -32.17
N ASN A 117 -3.05 -8.22 -32.90
CA ASN A 117 -2.95 -8.17 -34.38
C ASN A 117 -3.95 -9.08 -35.13
N GLY A 118 -5.15 -9.30 -34.60
CA GLY A 118 -6.17 -10.17 -35.23
C GLY A 118 -5.78 -11.66 -35.26
N GLN A 119 -4.84 -12.07 -34.42
CA GLN A 119 -4.45 -13.47 -34.26
C GLN A 119 -5.53 -14.26 -33.51
N CYS A 120 -5.60 -15.55 -33.77
CA CYS A 120 -6.53 -16.45 -33.10
C CYS A 120 -5.88 -17.09 -31.87
N CYS A 121 -6.69 -17.34 -30.84
CA CYS A 121 -6.27 -18.14 -29.70
C CYS A 121 -6.38 -19.62 -30.07
N SER A 122 -5.23 -20.27 -30.24
CA SER A 122 -5.22 -21.74 -30.34
C SER A 122 -5.78 -22.34 -29.06
N LYS A 123 -6.35 -23.56 -29.16
CA LYS A 123 -6.85 -24.32 -27.99
C LYS A 123 -5.82 -24.62 -26.89
N TYR A 124 -4.55 -24.27 -27.11
CA TYR A 124 -3.45 -24.42 -26.16
C TYR A 124 -3.06 -23.09 -25.49
N GLY A 125 -3.80 -22.00 -25.73
CA GLY A 125 -3.55 -20.69 -25.15
C GLY A 125 -2.40 -19.91 -25.80
N TYR A 126 -2.19 -20.09 -27.11
CA TYR A 126 -1.14 -19.39 -27.87
C TYR A 126 -1.70 -18.57 -29.03
N CYS A 127 -1.13 -17.38 -29.24
CA CYS A 127 -1.39 -16.44 -30.31
C CYS A 127 -0.79 -16.93 -31.63
N GLY A 128 -1.54 -16.86 -32.74
CA GLY A 128 -0.97 -17.05 -34.06
C GLY A 128 -1.96 -16.89 -35.20
N THR A 129 -1.47 -17.03 -36.43
CA THR A 129 -2.26 -17.00 -37.66
C THR A 129 -2.32 -18.37 -38.32
N GLY A 130 -3.37 -18.63 -39.10
CA GLY A 130 -3.58 -19.90 -39.79
C GLY A 130 -4.35 -20.95 -38.98
N GLU A 131 -4.63 -22.08 -39.62
CA GLU A 131 -5.62 -23.08 -39.17
C GLU A 131 -5.29 -23.74 -37.81
N ALA A 132 -4.00 -23.87 -37.46
CA ALA A 132 -3.59 -24.38 -36.15
C ALA A 132 -4.01 -23.48 -34.97
N TYR A 133 -4.29 -22.20 -35.24
CA TYR A 133 -4.69 -21.19 -34.27
C TYR A 133 -6.17 -20.80 -34.42
N CYS A 134 -6.64 -20.67 -35.66
CA CYS A 134 -8.00 -20.27 -36.01
C CYS A 134 -8.98 -21.45 -36.24
N GLY A 135 -8.51 -22.70 -36.09
CA GLY A 135 -9.28 -23.92 -36.34
C GLY A 135 -10.53 -24.02 -35.45
N SER A 136 -11.59 -24.60 -36.00
CA SER A 136 -12.96 -24.39 -35.54
C SER A 136 -13.32 -25.08 -34.20
N THR A 137 -12.87 -24.51 -33.08
CA THR A 137 -13.51 -24.63 -31.76
C THR A 137 -13.66 -23.26 -31.09
N THR A 138 -14.15 -22.26 -31.83
CA THR A 138 -14.77 -21.09 -31.20
C THR A 138 -16.15 -21.48 -30.67
N THR A 139 -16.36 -21.25 -29.37
CA THR A 139 -17.66 -21.32 -28.71
C THR A 139 -18.59 -20.25 -29.29
N LYS A 140 -19.39 -20.64 -30.29
CA LYS A 140 -20.56 -19.90 -30.79
C LYS A 140 -21.44 -19.43 -29.61
N LYS A 141 -22.17 -18.31 -29.65
CA LYS A 141 -22.54 -17.37 -30.75
C LYS A 141 -23.20 -16.13 -30.13
N THR A 142 -23.31 -15.02 -30.87
CA THR A 142 -24.62 -14.37 -31.16
C THR A 142 -24.57 -13.56 -32.46
N THR A 143 -25.67 -13.56 -33.21
CA THR A 143 -25.86 -13.04 -34.58
C THR A 143 -27.35 -12.64 -34.72
N THR A 144 -27.79 -11.64 -35.51
CA THR A 144 -27.24 -11.02 -36.73
C THR A 144 -27.71 -9.57 -36.89
N THR A 145 -26.96 -8.77 -37.65
CA THR A 145 -27.27 -7.41 -38.16
C THR A 145 -28.68 -7.25 -38.77
N LYS A 146 -29.25 -6.03 -38.70
CA LYS A 146 -30.00 -5.44 -39.84
C LYS A 146 -30.14 -3.90 -39.80
N LYS A 147 -29.81 -3.22 -40.91
CA LYS A 147 -30.34 -1.89 -41.32
C LYS A 147 -31.86 -2.02 -41.60
N THR A 148 -32.71 -0.98 -41.61
CA THR A 148 -32.69 0.22 -42.49
C THR A 148 -33.79 1.25 -42.10
N THR A 149 -33.58 2.53 -42.46
CA THR A 149 -34.56 3.64 -42.68
C THR A 149 -35.46 4.19 -41.54
N THR A 150 -35.08 5.40 -41.09
CA THR A 150 -35.86 6.66 -41.12
C THR A 150 -37.39 6.64 -40.97
N THR A 151 -37.91 7.28 -39.91
CA THR A 151 -39.09 8.17 -39.99
C THR A 151 -39.03 9.25 -38.89
N THR A 152 -39.39 10.47 -39.25
CA THR A 152 -39.34 11.70 -38.44
C THR A 152 -40.56 11.88 -37.52
N THR A 153 -40.38 12.21 -36.24
CA THR A 153 -41.35 13.05 -35.51
C THR A 153 -40.76 13.81 -34.31
N LYS A 154 -41.45 14.90 -33.93
CA LYS A 154 -40.98 15.97 -33.03
C LYS A 154 -41.39 15.77 -31.56
N LYS A 155 -40.49 16.17 -30.65
CA LYS A 155 -40.70 17.12 -29.53
C LYS A 155 -41.91 16.90 -28.58
N SER A 156 -41.65 16.64 -27.29
CA SER A 156 -42.10 17.55 -26.21
C SER A 156 -41.45 17.29 -24.85
N THR A 157 -40.94 18.36 -24.24
CA THR A 157 -40.78 18.55 -22.80
C THR A 157 -42.10 18.40 -22.05
N THR A 158 -42.09 17.85 -20.82
CA THR A 158 -42.67 18.55 -19.64
C THR A 158 -42.08 18.06 -18.32
N SER A 159 -41.62 19.00 -17.49
CA SER A 159 -41.29 18.77 -16.07
C SER A 159 -42.56 18.66 -15.22
N LYS A 160 -42.54 17.89 -14.12
CA LYS A 160 -43.45 18.12 -12.98
C LYS A 160 -42.76 17.93 -11.63
N LYS A 161 -42.92 18.94 -10.78
CA LYS A 161 -42.39 19.10 -9.42
C LYS A 161 -43.57 19.24 -8.48
N VAL A 162 -43.76 18.30 -7.54
CA VAL A 162 -44.70 18.41 -6.40
C VAL A 162 -44.03 17.71 -5.21
N THR A 163 -43.35 18.45 -4.33
CA THR A 163 -43.86 19.11 -3.11
C THR A 163 -44.07 18.16 -1.94
N THR A 164 -43.14 18.23 -0.99
CA THR A 164 -43.16 17.64 0.36
C THR A 164 -44.35 18.05 1.21
N THR A 165 -44.84 17.16 2.06
CA THR A 165 -45.69 17.52 3.21
C THR A 165 -45.07 17.02 4.51
N LYS A 166 -44.74 17.92 5.44
CA LYS A 166 -44.34 17.56 6.81
C LYS A 166 -45.56 17.05 7.58
N ARG A 167 -45.37 16.03 8.42
CA ARG A 167 -46.27 15.74 9.54
C ARG A 167 -45.44 15.58 10.81
N THR A 168 -45.78 16.37 11.81
CA THR A 168 -45.13 16.38 13.14
C THR A 168 -46.01 15.61 14.11
N SER A 169 -45.45 14.73 14.95
CA SER A 169 -46.13 14.25 16.15
C SER A 169 -45.13 13.98 17.27
N THR A 170 -45.24 14.76 18.33
CA THR A 170 -44.52 14.63 19.60
C THR A 170 -45.14 13.53 20.47
N ILE A 171 -44.64 13.37 21.71
CA ILE A 171 -45.14 12.52 22.83
C ILE A 171 -44.56 11.10 22.83
N ARG A 172 -44.04 10.54 23.95
CA ARG A 172 -43.55 11.07 25.24
C ARG A 172 -42.80 9.93 25.95
N SER A 173 -41.70 10.22 26.64
CA SER A 173 -40.92 9.22 27.37
C SER A 173 -41.64 8.69 28.62
N THR A 174 -41.46 7.41 28.92
CA THR A 174 -41.63 6.85 30.27
C THR A 174 -40.40 6.03 30.64
N VAL A 175 -39.78 6.40 31.75
CA VAL A 175 -38.65 5.70 32.37
C VAL A 175 -39.20 4.86 33.51
N THR A 176 -38.81 3.59 33.59
CA THR A 176 -39.04 2.75 34.77
C THR A 176 -37.70 2.38 35.38
N VAL A 177 -37.44 2.88 36.58
CA VAL A 177 -36.33 2.47 37.43
C VAL A 177 -36.76 1.26 38.24
N THR A 178 -35.87 0.29 38.46
CA THR A 178 -36.05 -0.70 39.53
C THR A 178 -34.69 -1.02 40.15
N THR A 179 -34.62 -0.95 41.47
CA THR A 179 -33.37 -0.97 42.24
C THR A 179 -33.05 -2.35 42.79
N THR A 180 -31.75 -2.63 42.87
CA THR A 180 -31.04 -3.78 43.44
C THR A 180 -31.61 -4.39 44.74
N ILE A 181 -31.59 -5.73 44.86
CA ILE A 181 -31.17 -6.42 46.11
C ILE A 181 -30.25 -7.61 45.77
N THR A 182 -29.13 -7.70 46.47
CA THR A 182 -28.13 -8.78 46.38
C THR A 182 -28.37 -9.82 47.48
N THR A 183 -28.33 -11.12 47.18
CA THR A 183 -27.97 -12.16 48.18
C THR A 183 -27.12 -13.27 47.57
N LYS A 184 -25.99 -13.58 48.22
CA LYS A 184 -25.22 -14.82 47.99
C LYS A 184 -25.89 -15.97 48.73
N LYS A 185 -26.02 -17.14 48.10
CA LYS A 185 -25.91 -18.41 48.82
C LYS A 185 -25.43 -19.56 47.94
N THR A 186 -24.45 -20.28 48.48
CA THR A 186 -23.80 -21.45 47.90
C THR A 186 -24.68 -22.69 48.08
N SER A 187 -24.77 -23.59 47.08
CA SER A 187 -24.85 -25.04 47.34
C SER A 187 -24.66 -25.90 46.08
N VAL A 188 -23.73 -26.85 46.23
CA VAL A 188 -23.76 -28.27 45.81
C VAL A 188 -24.34 -28.65 44.44
N ALA A 189 -23.49 -29.32 43.64
CA ALA A 189 -23.87 -29.96 42.39
C ALA A 189 -24.67 -31.26 42.59
N THR A 190 -25.67 -31.47 41.75
CA THR A 190 -26.28 -32.80 41.53
C THR A 190 -26.50 -32.99 40.03
N LYS A 191 -25.91 -34.05 39.45
CA LYS A 191 -26.17 -34.46 38.07
C LYS A 191 -27.57 -35.07 37.98
N THR A 192 -28.45 -34.50 37.16
CA THR A 192 -29.67 -35.17 36.70
C THR A 192 -29.80 -35.01 35.19
N THR A 193 -29.81 -36.13 34.49
CA THR A 193 -29.90 -36.21 33.02
C THR A 193 -31.35 -36.20 32.57
N THR A 194 -31.77 -35.20 31.79
CA THR A 194 -33.09 -35.23 31.12
C THR A 194 -32.97 -34.69 29.70
N LYS A 195 -33.39 -35.49 28.70
CA LYS A 195 -33.53 -35.08 27.29
C LYS A 195 -34.92 -34.47 27.06
N THR A 196 -35.02 -33.26 26.52
CA THR A 196 -36.24 -32.82 25.82
C THR A 196 -35.97 -31.82 24.69
N SER A 197 -36.60 -32.06 23.54
CA SER A 197 -36.93 -31.14 22.43
C SER A 197 -35.99 -29.97 22.07
N THR A 198 -35.28 -30.11 20.95
CA THR A 198 -34.80 -28.96 20.17
C THR A 198 -35.94 -28.32 19.37
N THR A 199 -36.46 -27.20 19.83
CA THR A 199 -37.19 -26.26 18.97
C THR A 199 -36.20 -25.46 18.13
N LYS A 200 -36.45 -25.33 16.82
CA LYS A 200 -35.63 -24.51 15.91
C LYS A 200 -35.82 -23.02 16.24
N ALA A 201 -34.93 -22.46 17.05
CA ALA A 201 -34.72 -21.01 17.09
C ALA A 201 -33.82 -20.61 15.92
N SER A 202 -34.27 -19.66 15.11
CA SER A 202 -33.45 -19.08 14.03
C SER A 202 -32.36 -18.22 14.65
N ALA A 203 -31.14 -18.74 14.71
CA ALA A 203 -29.99 -18.00 15.23
C ALA A 203 -29.56 -16.93 14.24
N THR A 204 -29.79 -15.66 14.59
CA THR A 204 -29.18 -14.51 13.92
C THR A 204 -27.67 -14.69 13.92
N LYS A 205 -27.04 -14.69 12.73
CA LYS A 205 -25.57 -14.72 12.62
C LYS A 205 -25.00 -13.50 13.34
N THR A 206 -24.29 -13.73 14.44
CA THR A 206 -23.45 -12.71 15.08
C THR A 206 -22.06 -12.82 14.45
N ASN A 207 -21.58 -11.76 13.80
CA ASN A 207 -20.21 -11.74 13.27
C ASN A 207 -19.21 -11.84 14.41
N THR A 208 -18.26 -12.75 14.28
CA THR A 208 -17.09 -12.84 15.16
C THR A 208 -15.85 -13.26 14.37
N LEU A 209 -14.96 -12.30 14.10
CA LEU A 209 -13.52 -12.54 13.95
C LEU A 209 -12.92 -12.99 15.31
N GLN A 210 -13.36 -14.14 15.82
CA GLN A 210 -12.84 -14.77 17.05
C GLN A 210 -11.98 -16.01 16.79
N ALA A 211 -11.88 -16.47 15.55
CA ALA A 211 -10.80 -17.39 15.19
C ALA A 211 -9.48 -16.60 15.21
N THR A 212 -8.59 -16.91 16.16
CA THR A 212 -7.19 -16.51 16.04
C THR A 212 -6.66 -17.05 14.71
N PRO A 213 -6.08 -16.22 13.83
CA PRO A 213 -5.50 -16.71 12.59
C PRO A 213 -4.39 -17.73 12.90
N PRO A 214 -4.14 -18.70 12.01
CA PRO A 214 -3.03 -19.63 12.19
C PRO A 214 -1.69 -18.87 12.22
N PRO A 215 -0.66 -19.40 12.89
CA PRO A 215 0.72 -18.94 12.70
C PRO A 215 1.06 -18.89 11.22
N GLY A 216 1.83 -17.88 10.80
CA GLY A 216 2.18 -17.65 9.40
C GLY A 216 1.10 -17.02 8.52
N ALA A 217 -0.06 -16.61 9.05
CA ALA A 217 -1.15 -16.02 8.24
C ALA A 217 -0.79 -14.73 7.48
N ALA A 218 0.24 -13.99 7.92
CA ALA A 218 0.79 -12.85 7.21
C ALA A 218 1.92 -13.25 6.25
N GLY A 219 2.77 -14.20 6.64
CA GLY A 219 3.90 -14.67 5.82
C GLY A 219 5.02 -13.62 5.72
N VAL A 220 5.57 -13.44 4.52
CA VAL A 220 6.53 -12.37 4.21
C VAL A 220 5.78 -11.09 3.80
N VAL A 221 5.87 -10.06 4.65
CA VAL A 221 5.25 -8.74 4.45
C VAL A 221 6.33 -7.73 4.07
N VAL A 222 6.14 -6.97 2.99
CA VAL A 222 7.11 -5.94 2.56
C VAL A 222 6.45 -4.58 2.45
N TYR A 223 7.12 -3.54 2.97
CA TYR A 223 6.75 -2.16 2.66
C TYR A 223 7.38 -1.74 1.33
N LEU A 224 6.56 -1.08 0.51
CA LEU A 224 6.93 -0.61 -0.81
C LEU A 224 6.61 0.89 -0.92
N PRO A 225 7.54 1.76 -0.54
CA PRO A 225 7.33 3.20 -0.62
C PRO A 225 7.43 3.70 -2.06
N TYR A 226 6.60 4.68 -2.41
CA TYR A 226 6.55 5.23 -3.78
C TYR A 226 7.93 5.67 -4.29
N TYR A 227 8.75 6.33 -3.46
CA TYR A 227 10.09 6.78 -3.85
C TYR A 227 11.07 5.63 -4.16
N GLY A 228 10.84 4.44 -3.60
CA GLY A 228 11.62 3.23 -3.88
C GLY A 228 11.33 2.66 -5.27
N LEU A 229 10.10 2.80 -5.75
CA LEU A 229 9.69 2.38 -7.10
C LEU A 229 10.46 3.14 -8.17
N TYR A 230 10.42 4.47 -8.13
CA TYR A 230 11.04 5.32 -9.17
C TYR A 230 12.58 5.31 -9.15
N SER A 231 13.23 4.62 -8.21
CA SER A 231 14.68 4.69 -8.00
C SER A 231 15.41 3.34 -7.90
N LYS A 232 14.75 2.26 -7.45
CA LYS A 232 15.39 0.95 -7.20
C LYS A 232 14.54 -0.26 -7.59
N ILE A 233 13.21 -0.19 -7.55
CA ILE A 233 12.32 -1.34 -7.81
C ILE A 233 11.53 -1.15 -9.11
N ASN A 234 11.94 -1.82 -10.18
CA ASN A 234 11.13 -1.93 -11.38
C ASN A 234 10.02 -2.98 -11.18
N LEU A 235 8.79 -2.54 -10.92
CA LEU A 235 7.63 -3.42 -10.69
C LEU A 235 7.42 -4.50 -11.77
N MET A 236 7.81 -4.22 -13.02
CA MET A 236 7.59 -5.14 -14.14
C MET A 236 8.58 -6.31 -14.16
N GLU A 237 9.77 -6.10 -13.62
CA GLU A 237 10.89 -7.04 -13.66
C GLU A 237 11.17 -7.67 -12.31
N TYR A 238 10.76 -7.02 -11.22
CA TYR A 238 10.91 -7.55 -9.88
C TYR A 238 10.09 -8.83 -9.69
N ASP A 239 10.72 -9.82 -9.08
CA ASP A 239 10.07 -11.07 -8.73
C ASP A 239 9.44 -10.98 -7.34
N PHE A 240 8.13 -11.15 -7.28
CA PHE A 240 7.34 -11.16 -6.03
C PHE A 240 6.98 -12.59 -5.59
N SER A 241 7.54 -13.64 -6.21
CA SER A 241 7.35 -15.02 -5.77
C SER A 241 7.81 -15.19 -4.32
N GLY A 242 6.91 -15.63 -3.44
CA GLY A 242 7.20 -15.81 -2.01
C GLY A 242 7.07 -14.53 -1.17
N ILE A 243 6.58 -13.43 -1.74
CA ILE A 243 6.10 -12.26 -0.99
C ILE A 243 4.59 -12.39 -0.84
N ASP A 244 4.11 -12.50 0.39
CA ASP A 244 2.70 -12.77 0.69
C ASP A 244 1.84 -11.50 0.79
N VAL A 245 2.47 -10.37 1.18
CA VAL A 245 1.81 -9.07 1.36
C VAL A 245 2.71 -7.91 0.94
N ILE A 246 2.19 -7.01 0.11
CA ILE A 246 2.78 -5.69 -0.14
C ILE A 246 1.95 -4.63 0.60
N ASN A 247 2.59 -3.93 1.53
CA ASN A 247 2.08 -2.69 2.11
C ASN A 247 2.58 -1.51 1.27
N TYR A 248 1.70 -0.94 0.44
CA TYR A 248 2.04 0.22 -0.38
C TYR A 248 2.11 1.49 0.45
N ALA A 249 3.28 2.13 0.48
CA ALA A 249 3.59 3.27 1.34
C ALA A 249 3.75 4.60 0.54
N PHE A 250 3.06 5.68 0.88
CA PHE A 250 1.94 5.82 1.80
C PHE A 250 0.88 6.70 1.14
N LEU A 251 -0.36 6.55 1.60
CA LEU A 251 -1.28 7.68 1.61
C LEU A 251 -1.17 8.42 2.94
N ARG A 252 -1.54 9.68 2.93
CA ARG A 252 -1.71 10.53 4.11
C ARG A 252 -3.14 11.01 4.18
N LEU A 253 -3.59 11.45 5.36
CA LEU A 253 -4.90 12.09 5.52
C LEU A 253 -4.73 13.61 5.56
N ASP A 254 -5.53 14.34 4.78
CA ASP A 254 -5.63 15.79 4.89
C ASP A 254 -6.37 16.21 6.17
N ASP A 255 -6.55 17.52 6.39
CA ASP A 255 -7.24 18.06 7.59
C ASP A 255 -8.75 17.71 7.65
N LYS A 256 -9.31 17.17 6.57
CA LYS A 256 -10.71 16.72 6.45
C LYS A 256 -10.85 15.19 6.48
N GLY A 257 -9.74 14.45 6.54
CA GLY A 257 -9.73 12.99 6.50
C GLY A 257 -9.84 12.41 5.09
N VAL A 258 -9.40 13.12 4.06
CA VAL A 258 -9.31 12.60 2.69
C VAL A 258 -7.92 11.98 2.46
N PRO A 259 -7.83 10.71 2.01
CA PRO A 259 -6.58 10.09 1.58
C PRO A 259 -5.98 10.81 0.37
N TYR A 260 -4.69 11.14 0.44
CA TYR A 260 -3.91 11.68 -0.68
C TYR A 260 -2.50 11.07 -0.70
N SER A 261 -1.86 11.04 -1.87
CA SER A 261 -0.46 10.60 -2.01
C SER A 261 0.47 11.77 -2.37
N SER A 262 1.76 11.60 -2.11
CA SER A 262 2.81 12.39 -2.77
C SER A 262 3.33 11.73 -4.05
N ASP A 263 2.85 10.53 -4.38
CA ASP A 263 3.06 9.93 -5.69
C ASP A 263 2.08 10.51 -6.70
N THR A 264 2.61 11.16 -7.74
CA THR A 264 1.82 11.70 -8.86
C THR A 264 1.43 10.62 -9.87
N ASN A 265 2.09 9.45 -9.83
CA ASN A 265 1.95 8.38 -10.81
C ASN A 265 1.01 7.24 -10.34
N LEU A 266 0.20 7.54 -9.32
CA LEU A 266 -0.55 6.58 -8.52
C LEU A 266 -1.67 5.86 -9.29
N GLU A 267 -2.56 6.64 -9.93
CA GLU A 267 -3.66 6.12 -10.77
C GLU A 267 -3.29 6.11 -12.26
N ASN A 268 -2.50 7.09 -12.71
CA ASN A 268 -2.01 7.24 -14.09
C ASN A 268 -0.49 7.47 -14.06
N SER A 269 0.24 7.03 -15.10
CA SER A 269 1.68 7.25 -15.38
C SER A 269 2.80 6.49 -14.62
N TRP A 270 2.77 5.15 -14.60
CA TRP A 270 3.98 4.35 -14.87
C TRP A 270 3.80 3.59 -16.20
N ASN A 271 4.52 3.92 -17.27
CA ASN A 271 4.37 3.28 -18.60
C ASN A 271 2.92 3.18 -19.14
N GLY A 272 2.05 4.14 -18.80
CA GLY A 272 0.64 4.16 -19.20
C GLY A 272 -0.33 3.47 -18.24
N VAL A 273 0.16 2.77 -17.20
CA VAL A 273 -0.65 2.09 -16.17
C VAL A 273 -0.17 2.59 -14.80
N GLY A 274 -0.99 3.32 -14.04
CA GLY A 274 -0.57 3.81 -12.72
C GLY A 274 -0.13 2.68 -11.78
N VAL A 275 0.66 3.01 -10.76
CA VAL A 275 1.19 2.03 -9.80
C VAL A 275 0.10 1.18 -9.17
N ILE A 276 -1.04 1.78 -8.80
CA ILE A 276 -2.17 1.05 -8.21
C ILE A 276 -2.79 0.05 -9.20
N PRO A 277 -3.24 0.46 -10.41
CA PRO A 277 -3.65 -0.48 -11.45
C PRO A 277 -2.61 -1.58 -11.74
N TYR A 278 -1.31 -1.26 -11.75
CA TYR A 278 -0.27 -2.26 -12.00
C TYR A 278 -0.19 -3.31 -10.88
N MET A 279 -0.12 -2.89 -9.61
CA MET A 279 -0.11 -3.83 -8.50
C MET A 279 -1.39 -4.70 -8.48
N ASN A 280 -2.55 -4.07 -8.62
CA ASN A 280 -3.82 -4.74 -8.33
C ASN A 280 -4.39 -5.53 -9.52
N ASN A 281 -4.05 -5.16 -10.76
CA ASN A 281 -4.54 -5.82 -11.97
C ASN A 281 -3.45 -6.57 -12.77
N VAL A 282 -2.16 -6.28 -12.55
CA VAL A 282 -1.03 -7.03 -13.18
C VAL A 282 -0.37 -7.97 -12.18
N LEU A 283 0.20 -7.45 -11.08
CA LEU A 283 0.98 -8.28 -10.16
C LEU A 283 0.13 -9.38 -9.50
N LYS A 284 -1.09 -9.07 -9.04
CA LYS A 284 -1.99 -10.08 -8.42
C LYS A 284 -2.42 -11.20 -9.38
N LYS A 285 -2.54 -10.94 -10.69
CA LYS A 285 -2.80 -12.00 -11.68
C LYS A 285 -1.56 -12.85 -11.93
N LYS A 286 -0.35 -12.24 -11.97
CA LYS A 286 0.93 -12.94 -12.09
C LYS A 286 1.27 -13.78 -10.84
N TYR A 287 0.86 -13.30 -9.66
CA TYR A 287 1.12 -13.90 -8.35
C TYR A 287 -0.19 -14.02 -7.55
N PRO A 288 -1.05 -15.02 -7.80
CA PRO A 288 -2.39 -15.12 -7.18
C PRO A 288 -2.42 -15.28 -5.65
N HIS A 289 -1.28 -15.53 -5.00
CA HIS A 289 -1.12 -15.56 -3.54
C HIS A 289 -0.90 -14.16 -2.94
N LEU A 290 -0.44 -13.21 -3.75
CA LEU A 290 -0.01 -11.88 -3.31
C LEU A 290 -1.21 -11.02 -2.91
N ARG A 291 -1.16 -10.49 -1.69
CA ARG A 291 -2.16 -9.57 -1.15
C ARG A 291 -1.60 -8.15 -1.16
N THR A 292 -2.37 -7.18 -1.67
CA THR A 292 -1.98 -5.77 -1.69
C THR A 292 -2.77 -4.98 -0.66
N VAL A 293 -2.06 -4.22 0.16
CA VAL A 293 -2.63 -3.47 1.29
C VAL A 293 -2.19 -2.02 1.18
N ILE A 294 -3.13 -1.08 1.32
CA ILE A 294 -2.83 0.35 1.26
C ILE A 294 -2.46 0.89 2.65
N SER A 295 -1.23 1.40 2.81
CA SER A 295 -0.77 1.93 4.10
C SER A 295 -1.02 3.43 4.23
N ILE A 296 -1.63 3.82 5.35
CA ILE A 296 -2.06 5.19 5.65
C ILE A 296 -1.26 5.73 6.84
N GLY A 297 -0.43 6.76 6.61
CA GLY A 297 0.30 7.48 7.65
C GLY A 297 1.82 7.47 7.49
N GLY A 298 2.50 6.77 8.40
CA GLY A 298 3.95 6.81 8.62
C GLY A 298 4.43 8.11 9.27
N ALA A 299 5.71 8.18 9.62
CA ALA A 299 6.32 9.31 10.33
C ALA A 299 6.02 10.68 9.70
N SER A 300 5.96 10.76 8.37
CA SER A 300 5.64 11.99 7.63
C SER A 300 4.13 12.25 7.44
N GLY A 301 3.28 11.24 7.56
CA GLY A 301 1.82 11.34 7.40
C GLY A 301 1.02 11.44 8.69
N SER A 302 1.63 11.14 9.83
CA SER A 302 0.95 11.02 11.13
C SER A 302 0.46 12.33 11.75
N LYS A 303 0.95 13.49 11.27
CA LYS A 303 0.70 14.82 11.86
C LYS A 303 -0.78 15.17 12.07
N ASN A 304 -1.67 14.72 11.18
CA ASN A 304 -3.09 15.10 11.22
C ASN A 304 -3.97 14.15 12.05
N PHE A 305 -3.48 12.96 12.42
CA PHE A 305 -4.31 11.92 13.06
C PHE A 305 -4.98 12.40 14.36
N GLY A 306 -4.23 12.97 15.31
CA GLY A 306 -4.79 13.47 16.57
C GLY A 306 -5.90 14.52 16.37
N THR A 307 -5.77 15.39 15.35
CA THR A 307 -6.78 16.41 15.01
C THR A 307 -8.03 15.80 14.38
N ILE A 308 -7.87 14.88 13.42
CA ILE A 308 -8.99 14.22 12.73
C ILE A 308 -9.76 13.33 13.69
N LEU A 309 -9.06 12.42 14.38
CA LEU A 309 -9.68 11.32 15.13
C LEU A 309 -10.34 11.78 16.44
N LYS A 310 -9.91 12.91 17.00
CA LYS A 310 -10.59 13.57 18.14
C LYS A 310 -12.02 13.99 17.83
N SER A 311 -12.37 14.21 16.57
CA SER A 311 -13.71 14.58 16.13
C SER A 311 -14.44 13.36 15.60
N SER A 312 -15.44 12.84 16.33
CA SER A 312 -16.24 11.67 15.90
C SER A 312 -16.79 11.80 14.47
N ARG A 313 -17.14 13.02 14.03
CA ARG A 313 -17.53 13.26 12.63
C ARG A 313 -16.38 13.04 11.65
N LEU A 314 -15.21 13.64 11.91
CA LEU A 314 -14.06 13.53 11.00
C LEU A 314 -13.43 12.13 11.03
N LEU A 315 -13.44 11.45 12.18
CA LEU A 315 -13.06 10.03 12.33
C LEU A 315 -13.90 9.16 11.38
N LYS A 316 -15.23 9.30 11.41
CA LYS A 316 -16.13 8.54 10.52
C LYS A 316 -15.95 8.90 9.05
N THR A 317 -15.77 10.19 8.73
CA THR A 317 -15.43 10.63 7.37
C THR A 317 -14.11 10.03 6.88
N ALA A 318 -13.06 10.05 7.70
CA ALA A 318 -11.77 9.46 7.38
C ALA A 318 -11.85 7.94 7.18
N ALA A 319 -12.53 7.21 8.07
CA ALA A 319 -12.70 5.77 7.97
C ALA A 319 -13.46 5.40 6.68
N THR A 320 -14.54 6.13 6.38
CA THR A 320 -15.30 5.98 5.14
C THR A 320 -14.43 6.25 3.91
N ASN A 321 -13.63 7.32 3.91
CA ASN A 321 -12.79 7.66 2.76
C ASN A 321 -11.65 6.64 2.55
N VAL A 322 -11.04 6.14 3.63
CA VAL A 322 -9.99 5.10 3.57
C VAL A 322 -10.55 3.78 3.03
N VAL A 323 -11.71 3.34 3.52
CA VAL A 323 -12.37 2.12 3.03
C VAL A 323 -12.85 2.28 1.58
N ASN A 324 -13.41 3.44 1.23
CA ASN A 324 -13.78 3.76 -0.16
C ASN A 324 -12.57 3.75 -1.09
N PHE A 325 -11.41 4.26 -0.65
CA PHE A 325 -10.18 4.20 -1.43
C PHE A 325 -9.72 2.74 -1.63
N CYS A 326 -9.63 1.96 -0.55
CA CYS A 326 -9.29 0.53 -0.60
C CYS A 326 -10.19 -0.25 -1.58
N ASN A 327 -11.50 0.01 -1.54
CA ASN A 327 -12.49 -0.65 -2.38
C ASN A 327 -12.46 -0.17 -3.83
N LYS A 328 -12.42 1.15 -4.10
CA LYS A 328 -12.30 1.75 -5.44
C LYS A 328 -11.09 1.18 -6.19
N HIS A 329 -9.99 0.97 -5.48
CA HIS A 329 -8.70 0.62 -6.07
C HIS A 329 -8.36 -0.87 -6.08
N GLY A 330 -9.22 -1.75 -5.54
CA GLY A 330 -9.01 -3.21 -5.63
C GLY A 330 -7.94 -3.77 -4.68
N PHE A 331 -7.62 -3.05 -3.60
CA PHE A 331 -6.73 -3.56 -2.53
C PHE A 331 -7.45 -4.63 -1.70
N ASP A 332 -6.68 -5.61 -1.20
CA ASP A 332 -7.14 -6.66 -0.29
C ASP A 332 -7.30 -6.16 1.15
N GLY A 333 -6.81 -4.97 1.46
CA GLY A 333 -6.98 -4.37 2.78
C GLY A 333 -6.36 -3.01 2.99
N VAL A 334 -6.32 -2.61 4.25
CA VAL A 334 -5.82 -1.33 4.76
C VAL A 334 -4.80 -1.58 5.87
N ASP A 335 -3.70 -0.84 5.86
CA ASP A 335 -2.72 -0.77 6.94
C ASP A 335 -2.74 0.64 7.53
N ILE A 336 -2.79 0.79 8.85
CA ILE A 336 -2.72 2.11 9.50
C ILE A 336 -1.42 2.24 10.29
N ASP A 337 -0.69 3.32 10.01
CA ASP A 337 0.61 3.62 10.59
C ASP A 337 0.57 5.01 11.24
N TRP A 338 0.00 5.09 12.45
CA TRP A 338 0.04 6.31 13.26
C TRP A 338 1.27 6.29 14.19
N GLU A 339 2.23 7.15 13.86
CA GLU A 339 3.45 7.43 14.59
C GLU A 339 3.40 8.79 15.34
N PHE A 340 3.08 8.86 16.63
CA PHE A 340 2.36 7.89 17.48
C PHE A 340 1.32 8.68 18.28
N PRO A 341 0.24 8.04 18.79
CA PRO A 341 -0.63 8.65 19.78
C PRO A 341 0.18 9.24 20.95
N ALA A 342 -0.13 10.46 21.35
CA ALA A 342 0.60 11.17 22.41
C ALA A 342 0.23 10.68 23.82
N ASP A 343 -1.01 10.20 24.00
CA ASP A 343 -1.54 9.77 25.29
C ASP A 343 -2.62 8.66 25.18
N SER A 344 -3.23 8.31 26.32
CA SER A 344 -4.30 7.30 26.41
C SER A 344 -5.65 7.74 25.83
N VAL A 345 -5.84 9.05 25.61
CA VAL A 345 -7.04 9.61 24.97
C VAL A 345 -6.89 9.49 23.45
N GLU A 346 -5.73 9.87 22.90
CA GLU A 346 -5.41 9.66 21.49
C GLU A 346 -5.34 8.16 21.13
N SER A 347 -4.84 7.31 22.03
CA SER A 347 -4.89 5.85 21.84
C SER A 347 -6.33 5.31 21.81
N GLY A 348 -7.26 5.96 22.52
CA GLY A 348 -8.70 5.70 22.44
C GLY A 348 -9.28 6.10 21.08
N TYR A 349 -8.96 7.31 20.59
CA TYR A 349 -9.36 7.75 19.26
C TYR A 349 -8.80 6.84 18.15
N TYR A 350 -7.60 6.29 18.33
CA TYR A 350 -7.04 5.30 17.42
C TYR A 350 -7.86 4.00 17.41
N TYR A 351 -8.23 3.50 18.60
CA TYR A 351 -9.08 2.30 18.72
C TYR A 351 -10.45 2.50 18.06
N ASP A 352 -11.07 3.66 18.27
CA ASP A 352 -12.37 4.00 17.66
C ASP A 352 -12.25 4.06 16.13
N PHE A 353 -11.14 4.60 15.59
CA PHE A 353 -10.88 4.67 14.16
C PHE A 353 -10.64 3.28 13.53
N ILE A 354 -9.83 2.44 14.17
CA ILE A 354 -9.59 1.05 13.76
C ILE A 354 -10.91 0.26 13.78
N SER A 355 -11.74 0.49 14.79
CA SER A 355 -13.06 -0.15 14.92
C SER A 355 -14.01 0.28 13.80
N GLU A 356 -14.13 1.58 13.53
CA GLU A 356 -14.97 2.09 12.43
C GLU A 356 -14.48 1.60 11.06
N ILE A 357 -13.15 1.52 10.84
CA ILE A 357 -12.60 0.93 9.61
C ILE A 357 -13.00 -0.53 9.51
N ARG A 358 -12.84 -1.36 10.56
CA ARG A 358 -13.25 -2.77 10.51
C ARG A 358 -14.74 -2.91 10.19
N ASP A 359 -15.59 -2.16 10.88
CA ASP A 359 -17.04 -2.23 10.73
C ASP A 359 -17.50 -1.83 9.30
N LEU A 360 -16.77 -0.92 8.62
CA LEU A 360 -17.01 -0.51 7.23
C LEU A 360 -16.35 -1.41 6.18
N LEU A 361 -15.17 -1.95 6.48
CA LEU A 361 -14.35 -2.77 5.57
C LEU A 361 -14.84 -4.22 5.49
N GLY A 362 -15.51 -4.70 6.55
CA GLY A 362 -15.97 -6.07 6.69
C GLY A 362 -14.86 -7.04 7.10
N ASP A 363 -15.20 -8.32 7.22
CA ASP A 363 -14.29 -9.37 7.69
C ASP A 363 -13.49 -10.03 6.55
N ASP A 364 -13.92 -9.87 5.29
CA ASP A 364 -13.31 -10.49 4.10
C ASP A 364 -12.00 -9.82 3.66
N LYS A 365 -11.68 -8.64 4.19
CA LYS A 365 -10.50 -7.84 3.85
C LYS A 365 -9.55 -7.68 5.05
N LEU A 366 -8.27 -7.46 4.73
CA LEU A 366 -7.23 -7.25 5.73
C LEU A 366 -7.36 -5.86 6.37
N LEU A 367 -7.23 -5.80 7.69
CA LEU A 367 -6.90 -4.58 8.43
C LEU A 367 -5.66 -4.88 9.26
N THR A 368 -4.59 -4.12 9.08
CA THR A 368 -3.31 -4.28 9.79
C THR A 368 -2.87 -2.95 10.38
N LEU A 369 -1.90 -2.99 11.28
CA LEU A 369 -1.24 -1.78 11.80
C LEU A 369 0.27 -1.93 11.69
N ALA A 370 0.98 -0.87 11.32
CA ALA A 370 2.35 -0.69 11.77
C ALA A 370 2.34 -0.18 13.22
N ALA A 371 3.23 -0.70 14.06
CA ALA A 371 3.28 -0.29 15.46
C ALA A 371 4.69 -0.22 16.03
N ALA A 372 4.95 0.75 16.91
CA ALA A 372 6.24 0.94 17.57
C ALA A 372 6.74 -0.34 18.25
N GLY A 373 8.05 -0.60 18.20
CA GLY A 373 8.67 -1.68 18.98
C GLY A 373 8.35 -1.60 20.50
N LYS A 374 8.04 -0.42 21.05
CA LYS A 374 7.67 -0.27 22.47
C LYS A 374 6.13 -0.08 22.61
N PRO A 375 5.35 -1.11 22.97
CA PRO A 375 3.87 -1.03 23.01
C PRO A 375 3.33 -0.02 24.04
N LYS A 376 4.16 0.45 24.98
CA LYS A 376 3.84 1.56 25.89
C LYS A 376 3.39 2.83 25.15
N LYS A 377 3.80 3.03 23.89
CA LYS A 377 3.33 4.10 22.98
C LYS A 377 1.82 4.12 22.74
N TYR A 378 1.12 3.02 23.02
CA TYR A 378 -0.33 2.88 22.84
C TYR A 378 -1.08 2.77 24.16
N HIS A 379 -0.42 3.08 25.30
CA HIS A 379 -1.08 3.29 26.58
C HIS A 379 -2.02 2.15 27.04
N GLY A 380 -1.68 0.90 26.70
CA GLY A 380 -2.47 -0.30 27.04
C GLY A 380 -3.54 -0.71 26.02
N TYR A 381 -3.64 -0.06 24.86
CA TYR A 381 -4.66 -0.37 23.84
C TYR A 381 -4.28 -1.49 22.86
N VAL A 382 -3.03 -1.99 22.85
CA VAL A 382 -2.57 -2.96 21.83
C VAL A 382 -3.38 -4.25 21.79
N GLY A 383 -3.81 -4.77 22.96
CA GLY A 383 -4.72 -5.91 23.03
C GLY A 383 -6.08 -5.64 22.39
N LYS A 384 -6.66 -4.45 22.60
CA LYS A 384 -7.93 -4.04 21.97
C LYS A 384 -7.78 -3.85 20.46
N PHE A 385 -6.65 -3.30 19.99
CA PHE A 385 -6.36 -3.24 18.55
C PHE A 385 -6.35 -4.65 17.94
N ALA A 386 -5.71 -5.60 18.62
CA ALA A 386 -5.63 -7.00 18.17
C ALA A 386 -7.00 -7.71 18.06
N GLU A 387 -8.05 -7.24 18.72
CA GLU A 387 -9.43 -7.73 18.54
C GLU A 387 -10.03 -7.34 17.18
N LYS A 388 -9.58 -6.23 16.57
CA LYS A 388 -10.17 -5.64 15.35
C LYS A 388 -9.37 -5.90 14.07
N ILE A 389 -8.09 -6.25 14.20
CA ILE A 389 -7.13 -6.36 13.08
C ILE A 389 -6.72 -7.82 12.82
N ASN A 390 -6.17 -8.08 11.63
CA ASN A 390 -5.62 -9.38 11.27
C ASN A 390 -4.28 -9.63 11.98
N TRP A 391 -3.35 -8.66 11.92
CA TRP A 391 -2.09 -8.67 12.66
C TRP A 391 -1.51 -7.25 12.83
N ILE A 392 -0.45 -7.15 13.65
CA ILE A 392 0.38 -5.96 13.86
C ILE A 392 1.77 -6.21 13.26
N ASN A 393 2.21 -5.32 12.39
CA ASN A 393 3.58 -5.19 11.91
C ASN A 393 4.40 -4.43 12.95
N VAL A 394 5.09 -5.14 13.86
CA VAL A 394 5.85 -4.49 14.93
C VAL A 394 7.18 -3.99 14.37
N MET A 395 7.40 -2.68 14.42
CA MET A 395 8.63 -2.00 14.01
C MET A 395 9.75 -2.27 15.02
N THR A 396 10.34 -3.47 14.95
CA THR A 396 11.45 -3.92 15.82
C THR A 396 12.81 -3.50 15.27
N TYR A 397 12.91 -2.22 14.96
CA TYR A 397 14.08 -1.50 14.50
C TYR A 397 14.03 -0.07 15.07
N ASP A 398 14.99 0.80 14.75
CA ASP A 398 15.11 2.15 15.30
C ASP A 398 15.22 2.18 16.85
N TYR A 399 15.84 1.16 17.45
CA TYR A 399 16.05 1.15 18.90
C TYR A 399 17.17 2.11 19.34
N ALA A 400 18.16 2.38 18.49
CA ALA A 400 19.07 3.51 18.62
C ALA A 400 19.40 4.17 17.28
N GLY A 401 19.64 5.47 17.32
CA GLY A 401 19.99 6.29 16.16
C GLY A 401 20.67 7.60 16.52
N SER A 402 20.54 8.61 15.67
CA SER A 402 21.18 9.91 15.82
C SER A 402 20.85 10.64 17.14
N TRP A 403 19.70 10.29 17.75
CA TRP A 403 19.22 10.75 19.05
C TRP A 403 19.95 10.13 20.27
N ASN A 404 20.87 9.18 20.08
CA ASN A 404 21.65 8.55 21.15
C ASN A 404 23.10 9.05 21.20
N SER A 405 23.60 9.35 22.41
CA SER A 405 24.99 9.76 22.65
C SER A 405 26.01 8.60 22.65
N TYR A 406 25.54 7.36 22.61
CA TYR A 406 26.37 6.15 22.47
C TYR A 406 25.93 5.38 21.23
N ALA A 407 26.90 4.84 20.49
CA ALA A 407 26.63 3.97 19.36
C ALA A 407 25.89 2.70 19.80
N GLY A 408 24.67 2.54 19.28
CA GLY A 408 23.74 1.47 19.65
C GLY A 408 23.60 0.40 18.55
N LEU A 409 22.55 -0.40 18.64
CA LEU A 409 22.19 -1.39 17.63
C LEU A 409 20.84 -1.02 17.01
N ASN A 410 20.72 -0.99 15.68
CA ASN A 410 19.47 -0.53 15.04
C ASN A 410 18.28 -1.42 15.41
N ALA A 411 18.48 -2.74 15.32
CA ALA A 411 17.41 -3.75 15.39
C ALA A 411 17.79 -5.01 16.20
N PRO A 412 18.43 -4.94 17.39
CA PRO A 412 18.83 -6.13 18.15
C PRO A 412 17.66 -7.09 18.37
N LEU A 413 17.88 -8.40 18.15
CA LEU A 413 16.86 -9.43 18.34
C LEU A 413 16.70 -9.82 19.81
N TYR A 414 17.80 -9.82 20.57
CA TYR A 414 17.82 -10.14 22.01
C TYR A 414 18.63 -9.15 22.83
N TYR A 415 18.31 -9.11 24.14
CA TYR A 415 18.92 -8.20 25.09
C TYR A 415 20.45 -8.37 25.21
N THR A 416 21.18 -7.28 25.05
CA THR A 416 22.63 -7.24 25.27
C THR A 416 22.97 -6.58 26.60
N SER A 417 23.65 -7.32 27.47
CA SER A 417 24.08 -6.83 28.79
C SER A 417 25.05 -5.66 28.68
N GLY A 418 24.84 -4.62 29.50
CA GLY A 418 25.72 -3.45 29.53
C GLY A 418 25.43 -2.40 28.45
N ASP A 419 24.30 -2.52 27.74
CA ASP A 419 23.82 -1.47 26.84
C ASP A 419 23.67 -0.11 27.55
N LYS A 420 24.37 0.91 27.05
CA LYS A 420 24.39 2.26 27.67
C LYS A 420 23.19 3.13 27.30
N ASN A 421 22.41 2.71 26.30
CA ASN A 421 21.28 3.47 25.78
C ASN A 421 19.94 3.05 26.41
N GLY A 422 19.87 1.90 27.09
CA GLY A 422 18.59 1.33 27.57
C GLY A 422 17.68 0.92 26.41
N GLN A 423 18.28 0.36 25.36
CA GLN A 423 17.57 -0.09 24.16
C GLN A 423 16.58 -1.21 24.48
N TYR A 424 15.53 -1.30 23.66
CA TYR A 424 14.75 -2.54 23.56
C TYR A 424 15.40 -3.44 22.52
N ASP A 425 14.91 -4.67 22.46
CA ASP A 425 15.22 -5.66 21.43
C ASP A 425 13.92 -6.32 20.95
N GLY A 426 14.01 -7.06 19.84
CA GLY A 426 12.87 -7.72 19.19
C GLY A 426 12.12 -8.69 20.11
N ASP A 427 12.82 -9.49 20.92
CA ASP A 427 12.19 -10.40 21.86
C ASP A 427 11.49 -9.68 23.02
N GLN A 428 12.10 -8.64 23.59
CA GLN A 428 11.44 -7.77 24.57
C GLN A 428 10.19 -7.10 23.98
N SER A 429 10.28 -6.61 22.75
CA SER A 429 9.14 -6.02 22.03
C SER A 429 8.00 -7.02 21.88
N ILE A 430 8.24 -8.18 21.26
CA ILE A 430 7.22 -9.20 21.00
C ILE A 430 6.60 -9.70 22.31
N ARG A 431 7.40 -9.98 23.35
CA ARG A 431 6.86 -10.34 24.68
C ARG A 431 5.99 -9.24 25.27
N ALA A 432 6.42 -7.98 25.22
CA ALA A 432 5.64 -6.86 25.77
C ALA A 432 4.28 -6.62 25.06
N TYR A 433 4.12 -7.07 23.81
CA TYR A 433 2.82 -7.11 23.12
C TYR A 433 1.98 -8.31 23.58
N ILE A 434 2.59 -9.50 23.74
CA ILE A 434 1.92 -10.71 24.24
C ILE A 434 1.42 -10.51 25.67
N ASP A 435 2.24 -9.91 26.55
CA ASP A 435 1.88 -9.57 27.94
C ASP A 435 0.72 -8.57 28.03
N GLN A 436 0.43 -7.84 26.94
CA GLN A 436 -0.73 -6.94 26.80
C GLN A 436 -1.90 -7.57 26.03
N GLY A 437 -1.89 -8.90 25.85
CA GLY A 437 -3.02 -9.67 25.33
C GLY A 437 -3.04 -9.86 23.81
N VAL A 438 -1.98 -9.49 23.08
CA VAL A 438 -1.90 -9.74 21.63
C VAL A 438 -1.45 -11.19 21.37
N PRO A 439 -2.22 -12.02 20.66
CA PRO A 439 -1.78 -13.38 20.31
C PRO A 439 -0.50 -13.37 19.45
N PRO A 440 0.46 -14.30 19.64
CA PRO A 440 1.65 -14.41 18.80
C PRO A 440 1.31 -14.48 17.30
N SER A 441 0.28 -15.25 16.92
CA SER A 441 -0.17 -15.37 15.53
C SER A 441 -0.86 -14.11 14.95
N LYS A 442 -0.91 -13.01 15.72
CA LYS A 442 -1.26 -11.65 15.27
C LYS A 442 -0.10 -10.66 15.33
N LEU A 443 1.14 -11.11 15.50
CA LEU A 443 2.34 -10.26 15.52
C LEU A 443 3.28 -10.64 14.37
N CYS A 444 3.72 -9.67 13.58
CA CYS A 444 4.88 -9.81 12.70
C CYS A 444 6.07 -9.11 13.35
N LEU A 445 7.24 -9.77 13.37
CA LEU A 445 8.51 -9.12 13.73
C LEU A 445 8.99 -8.26 12.54
N GLY A 446 9.55 -7.08 12.81
CA GLY A 446 10.07 -6.15 11.80
C GLY A 446 11.57 -6.31 11.56
N GLY A 447 11.97 -6.43 10.31
CA GLY A 447 13.35 -6.32 9.82
C GLY A 447 13.60 -4.99 9.13
N ALA A 448 14.80 -4.45 9.31
CA ALA A 448 15.26 -3.25 8.62
C ALA A 448 16.22 -3.64 7.49
N PHE A 449 15.96 -3.18 6.26
CA PHE A 449 16.92 -3.26 5.14
C PHE A 449 17.92 -2.08 5.16
N TYR A 450 18.05 -1.43 6.32
CA TYR A 450 18.95 -0.32 6.57
C TYR A 450 19.60 -0.41 7.96
N GLY A 451 20.66 0.37 8.10
CA GLY A 451 21.37 0.60 9.35
C GLY A 451 21.47 2.07 9.71
N ARG A 452 21.94 2.32 10.94
CA ARG A 452 22.15 3.63 11.54
C ARG A 452 23.61 3.82 11.94
N ALA A 453 24.10 5.04 11.80
CA ALA A 453 25.52 5.36 11.88
C ALA A 453 25.89 6.39 12.96
N TRP A 454 27.13 6.31 13.41
CA TRP A 454 27.78 7.23 14.34
C TRP A 454 29.27 7.39 13.98
N GLU A 455 29.87 8.53 14.32
CA GLU A 455 31.32 8.64 14.47
C GLU A 455 31.65 8.43 15.94
N VAL A 456 32.36 7.36 16.29
CA VAL A 456 32.63 6.98 17.69
C VAL A 456 34.01 7.43 18.15
N THR A 457 34.13 7.72 19.46
CA THR A 457 35.40 8.19 20.06
C THR A 457 36.41 7.08 20.35
N SER A 458 36.08 5.82 20.11
CA SER A 458 36.98 4.67 20.32
C SER A 458 36.58 3.47 19.48
N SER A 459 37.56 2.66 19.07
CA SER A 459 37.35 1.35 18.43
C SER A 459 37.10 0.21 19.41
N THR A 460 37.13 0.48 20.73
CA THR A 460 36.83 -0.49 21.79
C THR A 460 35.47 -1.16 21.55
N ASN A 461 35.40 -2.48 21.74
CA ASN A 461 34.20 -3.27 21.48
C ASN A 461 33.62 -3.12 20.04
N GLY A 462 34.50 -2.88 19.05
CA GLY A 462 34.08 -2.66 17.66
C GLY A 462 33.25 -1.38 17.48
N GLY A 463 33.39 -0.40 18.38
CA GLY A 463 32.62 0.85 18.40
C GLY A 463 31.27 0.77 19.15
N TYR A 464 30.74 -0.43 19.40
CA TYR A 464 29.47 -0.57 20.13
C TYR A 464 29.63 -0.14 21.61
N ASN A 465 28.62 0.57 22.14
CA ASN A 465 28.63 1.22 23.45
C ASN A 465 29.75 2.27 23.66
N GLN A 466 30.41 2.73 22.59
CA GLN A 466 31.31 3.89 22.66
C GLN A 466 30.53 5.18 22.50
N LYS A 467 31.01 6.25 23.14
CA LYS A 467 30.42 7.59 22.96
C LYS A 467 30.64 8.01 21.50
N GLY A 468 29.64 8.62 20.88
CA GLY A 468 29.75 9.02 19.48
C GLY A 468 28.78 10.13 19.10
N ASN A 469 29.07 10.81 17.99
CA ASN A 469 28.15 11.71 17.34
C ASN A 469 27.29 10.92 16.36
N GLY A 470 25.96 10.98 16.51
CA GLY A 470 25.00 10.35 15.60
C GLY A 470 24.49 11.28 14.49
N ASN A 471 24.78 12.59 14.55
CA ASN A 471 24.55 13.50 13.42
C ASN A 471 25.77 13.44 12.48
N VAL A 472 25.86 12.34 11.74
CA VAL A 472 26.92 12.05 10.77
C VAL A 472 26.31 11.67 9.44
N LYS A 473 27.00 11.98 8.35
CA LYS A 473 26.56 11.53 7.03
C LYS A 473 26.55 10.01 6.98
N GLY A 474 25.41 9.43 6.63
CA GLY A 474 25.27 8.02 6.28
C GLY A 474 25.92 7.72 4.92
N SER A 475 25.15 7.13 4.03
CA SER A 475 25.56 6.88 2.64
C SER A 475 25.89 8.15 1.84
N SER A 476 26.45 7.98 0.64
CA SER A 476 26.71 9.08 -0.30
C SER A 476 25.46 9.95 -0.59
N SER A 477 24.26 9.37 -0.58
CA SER A 477 22.99 10.06 -0.81
C SER A 477 22.25 10.47 0.46
N ASP A 478 22.87 10.37 1.65
CA ASP A 478 22.32 10.97 2.86
C ASP A 478 22.56 12.50 2.83
N GLU A 479 21.50 13.24 2.52
CA GLU A 479 21.50 14.70 2.43
C GLU A 479 21.13 15.32 3.79
N MET A 480 21.95 16.27 4.25
CA MET A 480 21.68 17.02 5.47
C MET A 480 20.43 17.90 5.29
N LYS A 481 19.44 17.72 6.15
CA LYS A 481 18.17 18.47 6.15
C LYS A 481 18.02 19.17 7.49
N ASN A 482 17.78 20.48 7.46
CA ASN A 482 17.67 21.33 8.65
C ASN A 482 18.87 21.27 9.63
N GLY A 483 20.07 20.93 9.13
CA GLY A 483 21.29 20.80 9.94
C GLY A 483 21.55 19.38 10.48
N GLU A 484 20.70 18.41 10.15
CA GLU A 484 20.80 17.03 10.60
C GLU A 484 20.90 16.06 9.41
N TYR A 485 21.79 15.09 9.51
CA TYR A 485 21.82 13.91 8.64
C TYR A 485 20.86 12.83 9.14
N SER A 486 20.35 11.98 8.26
CA SER A 486 19.57 10.81 8.69
C SER A 486 20.44 9.73 9.32
N ALA A 487 21.77 9.81 9.12
CA ALA A 487 22.78 8.83 9.52
C ALA A 487 22.43 7.41 9.07
N THR A 488 21.73 7.30 7.92
CA THR A 488 21.14 6.04 7.44
C THR A 488 21.96 5.43 6.31
N TRP A 489 22.11 4.11 6.38
CA TRP A 489 22.77 3.28 5.37
C TRP A 489 21.83 2.15 4.94
N SER A 490 21.24 2.22 3.75
CA SER A 490 20.57 1.04 3.17
C SER A 490 21.57 -0.08 2.91
N TYR A 491 21.11 -1.34 2.94
CA TYR A 491 21.93 -2.48 2.54
C TYR A 491 22.38 -2.36 1.06
N TYR A 492 21.52 -1.81 0.20
CA TYR A 492 21.86 -1.36 -1.15
C TYR A 492 23.08 -0.45 -1.17
N GLN A 493 23.14 0.62 -0.36
CA GLN A 493 24.29 1.52 -0.31
C GLN A 493 25.53 0.85 0.28
N LEU A 494 25.39 0.02 1.33
CA LEU A 494 26.52 -0.72 1.89
C LEU A 494 27.21 -1.58 0.82
N ARG A 495 26.44 -2.21 -0.07
CA ARG A 495 26.95 -3.00 -1.19
C ARG A 495 27.41 -2.17 -2.37
N ASN A 496 26.63 -1.19 -2.81
CA ASN A 496 26.91 -0.37 -3.98
C ASN A 496 28.13 0.55 -3.78
N GLU A 497 28.29 1.12 -2.58
CA GLU A 497 29.44 1.96 -2.20
C GLU A 497 30.64 1.14 -1.70
N LYS A 498 30.57 -0.20 -1.79
CA LYS A 498 31.62 -1.15 -1.43
C LYS A 498 32.09 -1.02 0.03
N VAL A 499 31.20 -0.67 0.96
CA VAL A 499 31.42 -0.89 2.40
C VAL A 499 31.42 -2.40 2.68
N LEU A 500 30.54 -3.13 2.01
CA LEU A 500 30.48 -4.58 1.91
C LEU A 500 30.81 -5.03 0.48
N THR A 501 31.71 -6.00 0.32
CA THR A 501 32.05 -6.64 -0.97
C THR A 501 31.29 -7.95 -1.21
N GLY A 502 30.63 -8.48 -0.18
CA GLY A 502 29.80 -9.68 -0.22
C GLY A 502 28.77 -9.67 0.90
N ARG A 503 27.91 -10.70 0.97
CA ARG A 503 26.69 -10.68 1.81
C ARG A 503 26.95 -10.43 3.31
N THR A 504 28.12 -10.80 3.80
CA THR A 504 28.60 -10.51 5.17
C THR A 504 30.06 -10.04 5.18
N THR A 505 30.62 -9.65 4.02
CA THR A 505 32.07 -9.44 3.84
C THR A 505 32.38 -7.95 3.75
N PRO A 506 33.08 -7.34 4.73
CA PRO A 506 33.47 -5.94 4.67
C PRO A 506 34.63 -5.71 3.69
N ALA A 507 34.67 -4.53 3.07
CA ALA A 507 35.87 -4.05 2.38
C ALA A 507 36.85 -3.45 3.40
N SER A 508 38.17 -3.55 3.16
CA SER A 508 39.14 -2.74 3.90
C SER A 508 38.85 -1.23 3.68
N PRO A 509 38.86 -0.37 4.71
CA PRO A 509 39.30 -0.58 6.11
C PRO A 509 38.15 -0.90 7.10
N TRP A 510 36.99 -1.32 6.62
CA TRP A 510 35.86 -1.72 7.47
C TRP A 510 36.08 -3.09 8.11
N LYS A 511 35.62 -3.22 9.36
CA LYS A 511 35.58 -4.48 10.10
C LYS A 511 34.15 -4.79 10.52
N ARG A 512 33.61 -5.93 10.07
CA ARG A 512 32.35 -6.49 10.57
C ARG A 512 32.57 -7.09 11.96
N THR A 513 31.66 -6.83 12.88
CA THR A 513 31.57 -7.48 14.19
C THR A 513 30.17 -8.08 14.32
N TRP A 514 30.09 -9.33 14.76
CA TRP A 514 28.82 -9.99 15.08
C TRP A 514 28.61 -9.88 16.59
N HIS A 515 27.45 -9.39 17.03
CA HIS A 515 27.13 -9.23 18.44
C HIS A 515 26.17 -10.32 18.90
N GLU A 516 26.66 -11.20 19.75
CA GLU A 516 25.84 -12.15 20.52
C GLU A 516 25.67 -11.63 21.95
N PRO A 517 24.46 -11.73 22.54
CA PRO A 517 23.29 -12.44 22.03
C PRO A 517 22.42 -11.64 21.04
N ALA A 518 22.76 -10.38 20.70
CA ALA A 518 21.89 -9.50 19.90
C ALA A 518 21.44 -10.07 18.53
N MET A 519 22.20 -10.98 17.93
CA MET A 519 22.04 -11.45 16.55
C MET A 519 22.00 -10.29 15.54
N SER A 520 22.91 -9.34 15.72
CA SER A 520 23.04 -8.15 14.87
C SER A 520 24.50 -7.89 14.48
N PRO A 521 24.76 -7.56 13.21
CA PRO A 521 26.08 -7.13 12.76
C PRO A 521 26.29 -5.62 12.97
N THR A 522 27.56 -5.25 13.14
CA THR A 522 28.02 -3.86 13.03
C THR A 522 29.24 -3.79 12.14
N LEU A 523 29.51 -2.61 11.58
CA LEU A 523 30.70 -2.28 10.81
C LEU A 523 31.41 -1.12 11.50
N LEU A 524 32.73 -1.19 11.61
CA LEU A 524 33.57 -0.07 12.06
C LEU A 524 34.68 0.17 11.04
N ASN A 525 34.80 1.39 10.54
CA ASN A 525 35.92 1.84 9.72
C ASN A 525 37.11 2.20 10.62
N SER A 526 38.25 1.55 10.46
CA SER A 526 39.42 1.78 11.33
C SER A 526 40.09 3.14 11.15
N ASN A 527 39.84 3.85 10.05
CA ASN A 527 40.56 5.07 9.69
C ASN A 527 39.91 6.34 10.25
N ASN A 528 38.58 6.35 10.37
CA ASN A 528 37.81 7.50 10.84
C ASN A 528 36.81 7.17 11.96
N LEU A 529 36.80 5.93 12.47
CA LEU A 529 35.89 5.46 13.51
C LEU A 529 34.39 5.63 13.15
N HIS A 530 34.07 5.60 11.85
CA HIS A 530 32.68 5.53 11.40
C HIS A 530 32.11 4.15 11.72
N TYR A 531 31.09 4.12 12.57
CA TYR A 531 30.38 2.94 13.03
C TYR A 531 29.00 2.86 12.38
N ILE A 532 28.57 1.66 11.98
CA ILE A 532 27.25 1.38 11.43
C ILE A 532 26.69 0.14 12.11
N SER A 533 25.49 0.20 12.67
CA SER A 533 24.69 -0.99 13.00
C SER A 533 23.61 -1.17 11.96
N TYR A 534 23.48 -2.38 11.42
CA TYR A 534 22.63 -2.70 10.27
C TYR A 534 22.16 -4.15 10.37
N ASP A 535 21.44 -4.65 9.37
CA ASP A 535 21.15 -6.06 9.20
C ASP A 535 21.73 -6.62 7.89
N ASP A 536 22.10 -7.90 7.92
CA ASP A 536 22.54 -8.66 6.75
C ASP A 536 21.87 -10.04 6.70
N ILE A 537 22.24 -10.88 5.72
CA ILE A 537 21.63 -12.21 5.56
C ILE A 537 21.67 -13.05 6.85
N GLN A 538 22.72 -12.95 7.67
CA GLN A 538 22.86 -13.77 8.87
C GLN A 538 21.82 -13.37 9.91
N SER A 539 21.61 -12.05 10.08
CA SER A 539 20.67 -11.51 11.06
C SER A 539 19.21 -11.62 10.58
N MET A 540 18.97 -11.62 9.27
CA MET A 540 17.68 -11.98 8.69
C MET A 540 17.29 -13.44 8.96
N ARG A 541 18.23 -14.40 8.83
CA ARG A 541 17.98 -15.82 9.18
C ARG A 541 17.47 -15.99 10.60
N GLU A 542 18.19 -15.39 11.56
CA GLU A 542 17.86 -15.50 12.99
C GLU A 542 16.49 -14.88 13.32
N ARG A 543 16.10 -13.80 12.63
CA ARG A 543 14.77 -13.17 12.77
C ARG A 543 13.66 -14.03 12.21
N VAL A 544 13.83 -14.60 11.01
CA VAL A 544 12.85 -15.52 10.42
C VAL A 544 12.69 -16.79 11.26
N LYS A 545 13.81 -17.35 11.75
CA LYS A 545 13.81 -18.45 12.70
C LYS A 545 13.03 -18.10 13.97
N TYR A 546 13.29 -16.93 14.57
CA TYR A 546 12.55 -16.44 15.73
C TYR A 546 11.03 -16.37 15.47
N CYS A 547 10.62 -15.85 14.30
CA CYS A 547 9.20 -15.78 13.93
C CYS A 547 8.54 -17.17 13.95
N LYS A 548 9.21 -18.17 13.37
CA LYS A 548 8.71 -19.55 13.28
C LYS A 548 8.67 -20.22 14.67
N ASP A 549 9.77 -20.12 15.43
CA ASP A 549 9.88 -20.67 16.79
C ASP A 549 8.83 -20.12 17.76
N LYS A 550 8.41 -18.86 17.58
CA LYS A 550 7.42 -18.18 18.44
C LYS A 550 5.98 -18.28 17.91
N GLY A 551 5.76 -18.90 16.74
CA GLY A 551 4.44 -19.01 16.12
C GLY A 551 3.85 -17.66 15.71
N LEU A 552 4.69 -16.75 15.21
CA LEU A 552 4.30 -15.40 14.79
C LEU A 552 3.40 -15.41 13.54
N ALA A 553 2.74 -14.29 13.28
CA ALA A 553 1.94 -14.08 12.07
C ALA A 553 2.80 -14.05 10.80
N GLY A 554 4.01 -13.49 10.89
CA GLY A 554 4.86 -13.19 9.73
C GLY A 554 6.18 -12.52 10.09
N PHE A 555 6.93 -12.19 9.05
CA PHE A 555 8.09 -11.29 9.13
C PHE A 555 7.84 -10.11 8.19
N MET A 556 7.94 -8.89 8.73
CA MET A 556 7.71 -7.64 8.02
C MET A 556 9.03 -6.94 7.72
N ILE A 557 9.16 -6.33 6.54
CA ILE A 557 10.38 -5.65 6.10
C ILE A 557 10.11 -4.17 5.79
N TRP A 558 10.91 -3.29 6.40
CA TRP A 558 11.10 -1.90 5.96
C TRP A 558 12.51 -1.69 5.39
N GLU A 559 12.69 -1.41 4.11
CA GLU A 559 11.72 -1.48 3.01
C GLU A 559 12.38 -2.04 1.75
N LEU A 560 11.57 -2.55 0.82
CA LEU A 560 12.04 -3.44 -0.25
C LEU A 560 13.09 -2.82 -1.18
N SER A 561 13.05 -1.51 -1.38
CA SER A 561 13.94 -0.76 -2.27
C SER A 561 15.36 -0.61 -1.75
N GLN A 562 15.58 -0.92 -0.47
CA GLN A 562 16.87 -0.86 0.20
C GLN A 562 17.69 -2.15 0.12
N ASP A 563 17.15 -3.21 -0.51
CA ASP A 563 17.91 -4.45 -0.76
C ASP A 563 18.90 -4.29 -1.94
N TYR A 564 20.00 -5.04 -1.90
CA TYR A 564 20.94 -5.15 -3.00
C TYR A 564 20.69 -6.45 -3.76
N ASN A 565 20.25 -6.36 -5.02
CA ASN A 565 20.03 -7.52 -5.90
C ASN A 565 19.23 -8.67 -5.24
N ARG A 566 18.20 -8.32 -4.45
CA ARG A 566 17.32 -9.24 -3.71
C ARG A 566 18.02 -10.14 -2.67
N GLU A 567 19.25 -9.84 -2.26
CA GLU A 567 20.01 -10.74 -1.39
C GLU A 567 19.42 -10.93 0.01
N LEU A 568 18.79 -9.91 0.60
CA LEU A 568 18.13 -10.03 1.89
C LEU A 568 16.76 -10.67 1.76
N ILE A 569 15.95 -10.24 0.78
CA ILE A 569 14.59 -10.77 0.59
C ILE A 569 14.61 -12.24 0.15
N GLU A 570 15.54 -12.68 -0.69
CA GLU A 570 15.66 -14.09 -1.09
C GLU A 570 16.04 -14.98 0.08
N GLU A 571 16.89 -14.50 1.00
CA GLU A 571 17.21 -15.26 2.21
C GLU A 571 16.01 -15.34 3.15
N VAL A 572 15.26 -14.25 3.32
CA VAL A 572 14.00 -14.24 4.09
C VAL A 572 12.99 -15.22 3.49
N ILE A 573 12.73 -15.14 2.18
CA ILE A 573 11.77 -16.01 1.48
C ILE A 573 12.19 -17.47 1.63
N LYS A 574 13.47 -17.79 1.44
CA LYS A 574 13.99 -19.14 1.60
C LYS A 574 13.75 -19.66 3.03
N ASP A 575 14.25 -18.96 4.04
CA ASP A 575 14.20 -19.42 5.43
C ASP A 575 12.77 -19.44 5.99
N TYR A 576 11.83 -18.68 5.41
CA TYR A 576 10.42 -18.69 5.79
C TYR A 576 9.67 -19.91 5.21
N ASN A 577 10.08 -20.39 4.04
CA ASN A 577 9.45 -21.51 3.32
C ASN A 577 10.10 -22.89 3.58
N GLU A 578 11.34 -22.94 4.06
CA GLU A 578 11.99 -24.16 4.59
C GLU A 578 11.38 -24.67 5.92
#